data_AF-W6ZE77-F1
#
_entry.id   AF-W6ZE77-F1
#
_cell.length_a   1.000
_cell.length_b   1.000
_cell.length_c   1.000
_cell.angle_alpha   90.00
_cell.angle_beta   90.00
_cell.angle_gamma   90.00
#
_symmetry.space_group_name_H-M   'P 1'
#
loop_
_entity.id
_entity.type
_entity.pdbx_description
1 polymer ?
#
loop_
_entity_poly.entity_id
_entity_poly.type
_entity_poly.pdbx_seq_one_letter_code
_entity_poly.pdbx_strand_id
1 'polypeptide(L)'
;MAQEFKLKDVTSLQMKNGEKKEAEVEGVEGGKVLLLKVQDQVHATSPNCTHYGAPLVKGVLTPEGRLTCPWHGACFKVSTGDVEDAPALDPIDKYEVIEKDGAVYVKTTEEALKAKRRHLNIKCSSVSDDKVLVIGGGSGTLGAIEGLRGGGYTGKITVISKEGYQPIDRTKLSKALLADISKLAWRQKDFYKDGSIDIIEDEAQNIDFSGKKVSTKSGKEYEYTKLVLATGGTPRWLPLEGLKGDLGNVFLLRTLPDVQNILKAVGDNGKKIVVIGSSFIGMEVGNCLAGMKNDVTIIGMEEVPMERVMGKKVGAIFQGLLEKNGVKFKLSAGVDKATPSEADTSKVGAVHLKDGTVLEADLVIEGVGVAPATEYLKDNSSITLLKDGSLKTDESFAVEGLSGVYAIGDIATYPYHGPGGNGAPVRIEHWNVAQNAGRSVANTINNPGSKPKPFIPVFWSALGSQLRYCGNTMAGGYDDVVVQGELEKPSFVAYYTKGETVVAVASMMKDPYMTQAAELMRRNKMPSKSELQKGVDILEVSLPSEVKI
;
A
#
# COMPACT_ATOMS: atom_id res chain seq x y z
N MET A 1 -29.12 -0.08 23.85
CA MET A 1 -28.28 -0.62 24.95
C MET A 1 -27.75 -1.98 24.53
N ALA A 2 -26.63 -2.45 25.11
CA ALA A 2 -26.11 -3.77 24.77
C ALA A 2 -27.06 -4.87 25.25
N GLN A 3 -27.34 -5.85 24.41
CA GLN A 3 -28.16 -7.03 24.69
C GLN A 3 -27.49 -8.28 24.12
N GLU A 4 -27.99 -9.45 24.48
CA GLU A 4 -27.49 -10.73 23.98
C GLU A 4 -28.24 -11.11 22.70
N PHE A 5 -27.48 -11.43 21.66
CA PHE A 5 -28.02 -11.92 20.40
C PHE A 5 -27.56 -13.35 20.18
N LYS A 6 -28.51 -14.26 19.91
CA LYS A 6 -28.23 -15.67 19.67
C LYS A 6 -27.58 -15.86 18.29
N LEU A 7 -26.58 -16.72 18.22
CA LEU A 7 -25.96 -17.14 16.96
C LEU A 7 -26.71 -18.32 16.38
N LYS A 8 -27.09 -18.20 15.12
CA LYS A 8 -27.82 -19.23 14.38
C LYS A 8 -26.92 -20.44 14.14
N ASP A 9 -27.44 -21.64 14.40
CA ASP A 9 -26.75 -22.93 14.18
C ASP A 9 -25.39 -23.07 14.91
N VAL A 10 -25.24 -22.40 16.07
CA VAL A 10 -24.08 -22.54 16.96
C VAL A 10 -24.55 -22.97 18.35
N THR A 11 -24.32 -24.25 18.68
CA THR A 11 -24.79 -24.88 19.93
C THR A 11 -23.76 -24.90 21.05
N SER A 12 -22.47 -24.74 20.73
CA SER A 12 -21.38 -24.65 21.71
C SER A 12 -20.13 -23.98 21.11
N LEU A 13 -19.19 -23.60 21.98
CA LEU A 13 -17.88 -23.02 21.68
C LEU A 13 -16.78 -24.08 21.53
N GLN A 14 -17.15 -25.34 21.28
CA GLN A 14 -16.21 -26.42 21.01
C GLN A 14 -15.58 -26.24 19.61
N MET A 15 -14.45 -25.54 19.59
CA MET A 15 -13.66 -25.25 18.40
C MET A 15 -12.20 -25.66 18.62
N LYS A 16 -11.51 -26.06 17.56
CA LYS A 16 -10.06 -26.32 17.60
C LYS A 16 -9.27 -25.01 17.50
N ASN A 17 -8.12 -24.92 18.17
CA ASN A 17 -7.25 -23.75 18.00
C ASN A 17 -6.91 -23.54 16.51
N GLY A 18 -6.99 -22.28 16.04
CA GLY A 18 -6.84 -21.91 14.64
C GLY A 18 -8.15 -21.95 13.83
N GLU A 19 -9.23 -22.52 14.38
CA GLU A 19 -10.52 -22.59 13.71
C GLU A 19 -11.19 -21.21 13.63
N LYS A 20 -11.85 -20.97 12.48
CA LYS A 20 -12.62 -19.78 12.16
C LYS A 20 -14.01 -20.22 11.72
N LYS A 21 -15.07 -19.64 12.29
CA LYS A 21 -16.46 -19.93 11.94
C LYS A 21 -17.26 -18.64 11.84
N GLU A 22 -17.83 -18.35 10.67
CA GLU A 22 -18.84 -17.31 10.56
C GLU A 22 -20.19 -17.82 11.04
N ALA A 23 -20.94 -16.96 11.72
CA ALA A 23 -22.29 -17.25 12.18
C ALA A 23 -23.22 -16.06 11.92
N GLU A 24 -24.44 -16.36 11.47
CA GLU A 24 -25.52 -15.36 11.40
C GLU A 24 -26.06 -15.08 12.80
N VAL A 25 -26.53 -13.86 13.00
CA VAL A 25 -27.16 -13.44 14.26
C VAL A 25 -28.67 -13.52 14.11
N GLU A 26 -29.33 -14.31 14.96
CA GLU A 26 -30.80 -14.45 14.93
C GLU A 26 -31.48 -13.09 15.15
N GLY A 27 -32.48 -12.77 14.31
CA GLY A 27 -33.26 -11.55 14.41
C GLY A 27 -32.57 -10.27 13.91
N VAL A 28 -31.33 -10.33 13.41
CA VAL A 28 -30.62 -9.17 12.86
C VAL A 28 -30.31 -9.38 11.39
N GLU A 29 -31.07 -8.71 10.51
CA GLU A 29 -30.87 -8.80 9.07
C GLU A 29 -29.44 -8.38 8.67
N GLY A 30 -28.73 -9.27 7.97
CA GLY A 30 -27.33 -9.06 7.55
C GLY A 30 -26.30 -9.05 8.69
N GLY A 31 -26.74 -9.29 9.94
CA GLY A 31 -25.91 -9.41 11.13
C GLY A 31 -25.12 -10.71 11.11
N LYS A 32 -23.80 -10.60 11.10
CA LYS A 32 -22.88 -11.74 11.11
C LYS A 32 -21.72 -11.45 12.05
N VAL A 33 -21.20 -12.51 12.67
CA VAL A 33 -19.96 -12.46 13.46
C VAL A 33 -18.99 -13.54 12.99
N LEU A 34 -17.72 -13.35 13.29
CA LEU A 34 -16.68 -14.34 13.10
C LEU A 34 -16.19 -14.84 14.45
N LEU A 35 -16.36 -16.13 14.71
CA LEU A 35 -15.78 -16.85 15.85
C LEU A 35 -14.38 -17.32 15.47
N LEU A 36 -13.40 -17.08 16.35
CA LEU A 36 -12.01 -17.51 16.21
C LEU A 36 -11.55 -18.17 17.50
N LYS A 37 -10.93 -19.35 17.41
CA LYS A 37 -10.37 -20.05 18.56
C LYS A 37 -8.85 -19.86 18.58
N VAL A 38 -8.33 -19.25 19.64
CA VAL A 38 -6.91 -18.93 19.82
C VAL A 38 -6.54 -19.17 21.27
N GLN A 39 -5.44 -19.88 21.54
CA GLN A 39 -4.95 -20.14 22.90
C GLN A 39 -6.05 -20.63 23.86
N ASP A 40 -6.86 -21.58 23.38
CA ASP A 40 -7.99 -22.16 24.10
C ASP A 40 -9.12 -21.19 24.48
N GLN A 41 -9.13 -19.98 23.91
CA GLN A 41 -10.19 -18.98 24.07
C GLN A 41 -10.93 -18.74 22.75
N VAL A 42 -12.27 -18.64 22.81
CA VAL A 42 -13.07 -18.23 21.64
C VAL A 42 -13.29 -16.73 21.68
N HIS A 43 -13.00 -16.08 20.56
CA HIS A 43 -13.25 -14.67 20.33
C HIS A 43 -14.32 -14.51 19.25
N ALA A 44 -15.30 -13.63 19.45
CA ALA A 44 -16.14 -13.12 18.37
C ALA A 44 -15.69 -11.73 17.91
N THR A 45 -15.66 -11.49 16.60
CA THR A 45 -15.37 -10.19 15.97
C THR A 45 -16.32 -9.90 14.80
N SER A 46 -16.24 -8.71 14.21
CA SER A 46 -16.83 -8.47 12.89
C SER A 46 -16.23 -9.44 11.85
N PRO A 47 -17.02 -9.88 10.84
CA PRO A 47 -16.59 -10.92 9.90
C PRO A 47 -15.85 -10.40 8.66
N ASN A 48 -15.89 -9.09 8.39
CA ASN A 48 -15.28 -8.50 7.20
C ASN A 48 -14.14 -7.56 7.57
N CYS A 49 -13.11 -7.53 6.72
CA CYS A 49 -12.02 -6.59 6.82
C CYS A 49 -12.52 -5.16 6.59
N THR A 50 -12.17 -4.23 7.48
CA THR A 50 -12.60 -2.83 7.40
C THR A 50 -11.98 -2.01 6.26
N HIS A 51 -10.93 -2.53 5.61
CA HIS A 51 -10.33 -1.91 4.42
C HIS A 51 -11.31 -1.97 3.23
N TYR A 52 -11.40 -3.11 2.54
CA TYR A 52 -12.28 -3.29 1.35
C TYR A 52 -13.27 -4.46 1.51
N GLY A 53 -13.60 -4.86 2.75
CA GLY A 53 -14.70 -5.81 3.00
C GLY A 53 -14.37 -7.30 2.81
N ALA A 54 -13.10 -7.67 2.61
CA ALA A 54 -12.70 -9.07 2.44
C ALA A 54 -13.23 -9.95 3.59
N PRO A 55 -13.77 -11.15 3.32
CA PRO A 55 -14.26 -12.05 4.36
C PRO A 55 -13.09 -12.59 5.18
N LEU A 56 -13.06 -12.27 6.48
CA LEU A 56 -11.94 -12.62 7.38
C LEU A 56 -11.91 -14.10 7.74
N VAL A 57 -13.01 -14.83 7.55
CA VAL A 57 -13.01 -16.30 7.67
C VAL A 57 -12.03 -16.96 6.70
N LYS A 58 -11.77 -16.33 5.54
CA LYS A 58 -10.76 -16.76 4.55
C LYS A 58 -9.35 -16.25 4.87
N GLY A 59 -9.20 -15.42 5.90
CA GLY A 59 -7.93 -14.84 6.31
C GLY A 59 -7.03 -15.84 7.04
N VAL A 60 -5.78 -15.44 7.25
CA VAL A 60 -4.78 -16.22 7.97
C VAL A 60 -4.87 -15.89 9.45
N LEU A 61 -5.07 -16.91 10.29
CA LEU A 61 -5.11 -16.77 11.75
C LEU A 61 -3.88 -17.44 12.34
N THR A 62 -3.10 -16.66 13.06
CA THR A 62 -1.87 -17.13 13.73
C THR A 62 -2.19 -17.60 15.16
N PRO A 63 -1.35 -18.48 15.75
CA PRO A 63 -1.59 -19.00 17.10
C PRO A 63 -1.63 -17.96 18.22
N GLU A 64 -1.01 -16.79 18.02
CA GLU A 64 -0.99 -15.67 18.97
C GLU A 64 -2.16 -14.70 18.79
N GLY A 65 -3.09 -14.98 17.88
CA GLY A 65 -4.31 -14.20 17.71
C GLY A 65 -4.16 -12.99 16.79
N ARG A 66 -3.24 -13.08 15.83
CA ARG A 66 -3.13 -12.14 14.72
C ARG A 66 -3.92 -12.67 13.52
N LEU A 67 -4.89 -11.89 13.04
CA LEU A 67 -5.81 -12.21 11.94
C LEU A 67 -5.52 -11.31 10.72
N THR A 68 -4.96 -11.90 9.68
CA THR A 68 -4.53 -11.20 8.47
C THR A 68 -5.55 -11.41 7.35
N CYS A 69 -6.05 -10.30 6.80
CA CYS A 69 -7.00 -10.24 5.68
C CYS A 69 -6.47 -11.00 4.45
N PRO A 70 -7.29 -11.82 3.78
CA PRO A 70 -6.83 -12.64 2.66
C PRO A 70 -6.39 -11.84 1.42
N TRP A 71 -6.85 -10.59 1.28
CA TRP A 71 -6.60 -9.80 0.07
C TRP A 71 -5.38 -8.89 0.19
N HIS A 72 -5.42 -7.91 1.10
CA HIS A 72 -4.47 -6.78 1.08
C HIS A 72 -3.52 -6.74 2.28
N GLY A 73 -3.52 -7.77 3.13
CA GLY A 73 -2.64 -7.85 4.30
C GLY A 73 -3.05 -7.03 5.52
N ALA A 74 -4.21 -6.34 5.49
CA ALA A 74 -4.76 -5.66 6.67
C ALA A 74 -4.87 -6.64 7.83
N CYS A 75 -4.39 -6.24 9.00
CA CYS A 75 -4.25 -7.17 10.11
C CYS A 75 -4.91 -6.66 11.37
N PHE A 76 -5.50 -7.58 12.14
CA PHE A 76 -6.24 -7.28 13.36
C PHE A 76 -5.84 -8.22 14.50
N LYS A 77 -5.82 -7.69 15.72
CA LYS A 77 -5.63 -8.48 16.94
C LYS A 77 -6.97 -9.05 17.39
N VAL A 78 -7.17 -10.36 17.37
CA VAL A 78 -8.48 -10.98 17.64
C VAL A 78 -9.02 -10.69 19.05
N SER A 79 -8.14 -10.43 20.01
CA SER A 79 -8.53 -10.20 21.41
C SER A 79 -9.15 -8.81 21.61
N THR A 80 -8.80 -7.82 20.80
CA THR A 80 -9.26 -6.42 20.94
C THR A 80 -9.99 -5.88 19.70
N GLY A 81 -9.79 -6.51 18.55
CA GLY A 81 -10.22 -6.03 17.24
C GLY A 81 -9.35 -4.92 16.65
N ASP A 82 -8.33 -4.45 17.37
CA ASP A 82 -7.47 -3.35 16.93
C ASP A 82 -6.69 -3.69 15.66
N VAL A 83 -6.46 -2.68 14.83
CA VAL A 83 -5.60 -2.80 13.66
C VAL A 83 -4.15 -2.95 14.11
N GLU A 84 -3.49 -4.01 13.63
CA GLU A 84 -2.05 -4.19 13.84
C GLU A 84 -1.24 -3.69 12.63
N ASP A 85 -1.68 -3.99 11.40
CA ASP A 85 -0.98 -3.58 10.18
C ASP A 85 -1.95 -2.98 9.14
N ALA A 86 -1.40 -2.14 8.28
CA ALA A 86 -2.03 -1.56 7.11
C ALA A 86 -2.59 -2.61 6.14
N PRO A 87 -3.56 -2.27 5.27
CA PRO A 87 -4.12 -0.94 5.05
C PRO A 87 -5.46 -0.65 5.72
N ALA A 88 -5.91 -1.48 6.68
CA ALA A 88 -7.12 -1.15 7.44
C ALA A 88 -6.92 0.15 8.24
N LEU A 89 -7.93 1.01 8.23
CA LEU A 89 -7.95 2.26 8.98
C LEU A 89 -8.74 2.14 10.29
N ASP A 90 -9.81 1.34 10.25
CA ASP A 90 -10.71 1.15 11.38
C ASP A 90 -10.51 -0.24 11.98
N PRO A 91 -10.49 -0.37 13.32
CA PRO A 91 -10.61 -1.66 13.99
C PRO A 91 -11.87 -2.45 13.59
N ILE A 92 -11.80 -3.77 13.67
CA ILE A 92 -13.01 -4.60 13.70
C ILE A 92 -13.62 -4.54 15.11
N ASP A 93 -14.92 -4.79 15.21
CA ASP A 93 -15.54 -4.91 16.54
C ASP A 93 -15.11 -6.20 17.22
N LYS A 94 -15.04 -6.14 18.55
CA LYS A 94 -14.91 -7.29 19.43
C LYS A 94 -16.21 -7.46 20.19
N TYR A 95 -16.76 -8.66 20.20
CA TYR A 95 -17.96 -8.99 20.96
C TYR A 95 -17.62 -9.93 22.13
N GLU A 96 -18.31 -9.75 23.25
CA GLU A 96 -18.33 -10.71 24.36
C GLU A 96 -19.12 -11.95 23.90
N VAL A 97 -18.58 -13.14 24.14
CA VAL A 97 -19.17 -14.42 23.71
C VAL A 97 -19.67 -15.17 24.94
N ILE A 98 -20.91 -15.66 24.89
CA ILE A 98 -21.58 -16.31 26.01
C ILE A 98 -22.13 -17.64 25.52
N GLU A 99 -21.79 -18.75 26.18
CA GLU A 99 -22.43 -20.06 25.96
C GLU A 99 -23.37 -20.35 27.12
N LYS A 100 -24.65 -20.59 26.82
CA LYS A 100 -25.66 -20.98 27.80
C LYS A 100 -26.81 -21.72 27.12
N ASP A 101 -27.48 -22.60 27.87
CA ASP A 101 -28.70 -23.29 27.43
C ASP A 101 -28.57 -24.00 26.06
N GLY A 102 -27.39 -24.55 25.76
CA GLY A 102 -27.11 -25.24 24.50
C GLY A 102 -27.04 -24.32 23.27
N ALA A 103 -26.79 -23.03 23.45
CA ALA A 103 -26.63 -22.05 22.39
C ALA A 103 -25.49 -21.05 22.71
N VAL A 104 -25.00 -20.40 21.67
CA VAL A 104 -23.98 -19.34 21.77
C VAL A 104 -24.61 -17.98 21.45
N TYR A 105 -24.22 -16.97 22.21
CA TYR A 105 -24.67 -15.60 22.10
C TYR A 105 -23.48 -14.65 22.00
N VAL A 106 -23.72 -13.48 21.40
CA VAL A 106 -22.84 -12.32 21.49
C VAL A 106 -23.54 -11.17 22.18
N LYS A 107 -22.84 -10.48 23.09
CA LYS A 107 -23.39 -9.30 23.78
C LYS A 107 -22.90 -8.03 23.10
N THR A 108 -23.82 -7.27 22.51
CA THR A 108 -23.52 -6.04 21.75
C THR A 108 -24.81 -5.25 21.44
N THR A 109 -24.77 -4.25 20.56
CA THR A 109 -25.98 -3.58 20.03
C THR A 109 -26.22 -3.98 18.58
N GLU A 110 -27.46 -3.81 18.10
CA GLU A 110 -27.80 -4.11 16.71
C GLU A 110 -27.04 -3.18 15.74
N GLU A 111 -26.83 -1.93 16.13
CA GLU A 111 -26.06 -0.96 15.35
C GLU A 111 -24.61 -1.40 15.17
N ALA A 112 -23.97 -1.93 16.21
CA ALA A 112 -22.60 -2.44 16.12
C ALA A 112 -22.50 -3.67 15.21
N LEU A 113 -23.49 -4.57 15.25
CA LEU A 113 -23.57 -5.72 14.33
C LEU A 113 -23.75 -5.29 12.87
N LYS A 114 -24.53 -4.24 12.63
CA LYS A 114 -24.79 -3.69 11.29
C LYS A 114 -23.64 -2.84 10.76
N ALA A 115 -22.95 -2.10 11.62
CA ALA A 115 -21.81 -1.26 11.27
C ALA A 115 -20.61 -2.08 10.78
N LYS A 116 -20.39 -3.28 11.35
CA LYS A 116 -19.32 -4.22 10.99
C LYS A 116 -17.92 -3.61 11.07
N ARG A 117 -17.74 -2.58 11.91
CA ARG A 117 -16.48 -1.88 12.18
C ARG A 117 -16.65 -1.00 13.41
N ARG A 118 -15.52 -0.79 14.10
CA ARG A 118 -15.38 0.25 15.12
C ARG A 118 -14.57 1.40 14.53
N HIS A 119 -15.12 2.61 14.55
CA HIS A 119 -14.36 3.78 14.11
C HIS A 119 -13.19 4.06 15.06
N LEU A 120 -12.01 4.34 14.49
CA LEU A 120 -10.84 4.73 15.27
C LEU A 120 -11.13 6.04 15.99
N ASN A 121 -11.19 6.00 17.32
CA ASN A 121 -11.36 7.20 18.12
C ASN A 121 -10.04 7.96 18.19
N ILE A 122 -9.97 9.10 17.50
CA ILE A 122 -8.81 10.00 17.53
C ILE A 122 -9.10 11.30 18.27
N LYS A 123 -10.28 11.44 18.89
CA LYS A 123 -10.74 12.69 19.49
C LYS A 123 -9.75 13.16 20.54
N CYS A 124 -9.22 14.36 20.37
CA CYS A 124 -8.20 14.92 21.23
C CYS A 124 -8.32 16.43 21.26
N SER A 125 -8.30 17.02 22.45
CA SER A 125 -7.95 18.42 22.65
C SER A 125 -6.47 18.44 23.00
N SER A 126 -5.63 19.00 22.12
CA SER A 126 -4.18 19.06 22.38
C SER A 126 -3.91 19.80 23.70
N VAL A 127 -3.14 19.20 24.60
CA VAL A 127 -2.83 19.76 25.94
C VAL A 127 -1.35 19.75 26.28
N SER A 128 -0.50 19.14 25.43
CA SER A 128 0.96 19.14 25.59
C SER A 128 1.60 20.22 24.70
N ASP A 129 2.75 20.74 25.14
CA ASP A 129 3.63 21.60 24.36
C ASP A 129 4.42 20.83 23.28
N ASP A 130 4.35 19.49 23.29
CA ASP A 130 4.95 18.67 22.25
C ASP A 130 4.30 18.94 20.88
N LYS A 131 5.16 19.03 19.87
CA LYS A 131 4.79 19.31 18.48
C LYS A 131 5.36 18.22 17.57
N VAL A 132 4.49 17.44 16.93
CA VAL A 132 4.87 16.59 15.80
C VAL A 132 4.58 17.34 14.52
N LEU A 133 5.63 17.62 13.75
CA LEU A 133 5.51 18.17 12.41
C LEU A 133 5.73 17.06 11.39
N VAL A 134 4.85 16.95 10.41
CA VAL A 134 4.96 15.98 9.31
C VAL A 134 5.06 16.73 7.98
N ILE A 135 6.05 16.40 7.17
CA ILE A 135 6.25 16.99 5.84
C ILE A 135 5.82 15.97 4.79
N GLY A 136 4.70 16.23 4.11
CA GLY A 136 4.03 15.34 3.16
C GLY A 136 2.70 14.80 3.67
N GLY A 137 1.74 14.61 2.77
CA GLY A 137 0.35 14.18 3.08
C GLY A 137 0.00 12.77 2.58
N GLY A 138 0.96 11.84 2.51
CA GLY A 138 0.77 10.50 1.95
C GLY A 138 0.28 9.42 2.94
N SER A 139 0.38 8.15 2.52
CA SER A 139 0.01 6.98 3.33
C SER A 139 0.77 6.90 4.66
N GLY A 140 2.07 7.20 4.64
CA GLY A 140 2.88 7.22 5.85
C GLY A 140 2.41 8.26 6.86
N THR A 141 2.05 9.45 6.39
CA THR A 141 1.43 10.50 7.21
C THR A 141 0.12 10.02 7.84
N LEU A 142 -0.75 9.36 7.07
CA LEU A 142 -1.99 8.79 7.60
C LEU A 142 -1.70 7.74 8.70
N GLY A 143 -0.77 6.83 8.44
CA GLY A 143 -0.32 5.84 9.43
C GLY A 143 0.25 6.47 10.70
N ALA A 144 1.03 7.54 10.56
CA ALA A 144 1.58 8.28 11.70
C ALA A 144 0.50 8.98 12.51
N ILE A 145 -0.45 9.67 11.87
CA ILE A 145 -1.58 10.34 12.55
C ILE A 145 -2.41 9.33 13.34
N GLU A 146 -2.83 8.24 12.69
CA GLU A 146 -3.66 7.20 13.31
C GLU A 146 -2.92 6.53 14.47
N GLY A 147 -1.65 6.20 14.29
CA GLY A 147 -0.82 5.61 15.33
C GLY A 147 -0.58 6.55 16.51
N LEU A 148 -0.34 7.84 16.25
CA LEU A 148 -0.09 8.84 17.29
C LEU A 148 -1.33 9.01 18.15
N ARG A 149 -2.48 9.32 17.54
CA ARG A 149 -3.73 9.53 18.28
C ARG A 149 -4.26 8.24 18.90
N GLY A 150 -4.25 7.13 18.16
CA GLY A 150 -4.68 5.83 18.67
C GLY A 150 -3.81 5.31 19.82
N GLY A 151 -2.53 5.67 19.84
CA GLY A 151 -1.61 5.36 20.93
C GLY A 151 -1.53 6.41 22.05
N GLY A 152 -2.44 7.40 22.06
CA GLY A 152 -2.59 8.34 23.18
C GLY A 152 -1.75 9.61 23.11
N TYR A 153 -1.14 9.94 21.96
CA TYR A 153 -0.41 11.21 21.80
C TYR A 153 -1.33 12.42 21.98
N THR A 154 -0.99 13.32 22.89
CA THR A 154 -1.79 14.52 23.23
C THR A 154 -1.17 15.85 22.78
N GLY A 155 -0.01 15.80 22.11
CA GLY A 155 0.63 16.99 21.53
C GLY A 155 0.01 17.41 20.19
N LYS A 156 0.42 18.59 19.71
CA LYS A 156 -0.06 19.14 18.45
C LYS A 156 0.53 18.37 17.27
N ILE A 157 -0.31 18.04 16.28
CA ILE A 157 0.15 17.46 15.01
C ILE A 157 -0.12 18.47 13.89
N THR A 158 0.91 18.82 13.14
CA THR A 158 0.80 19.64 11.94
C THR A 158 1.36 18.88 10.75
N VAL A 159 0.62 18.86 9.64
CA VAL A 159 1.02 18.29 8.37
C VAL A 159 1.18 19.42 7.37
N ILE A 160 2.36 19.54 6.75
CA ILE A 160 2.61 20.46 5.65
C ILE A 160 2.62 19.65 4.36
N SER A 161 1.74 19.98 3.41
CA SER A 161 1.63 19.26 2.14
C SER A 161 1.29 20.19 0.99
N LYS A 162 2.05 20.08 -0.12
CA LYS A 162 1.79 20.85 -1.34
C LYS A 162 0.53 20.44 -2.10
N GLU A 163 -0.11 19.34 -1.72
CA GLU A 163 -1.31 18.82 -2.40
C GLU A 163 -2.60 19.57 -1.97
N GLY A 164 -2.61 20.24 -0.81
CA GLY A 164 -3.76 21.05 -0.35
C GLY A 164 -5.03 20.29 0.05
N TYR A 165 -5.03 18.95 -0.01
CA TYR A 165 -6.15 18.09 0.42
C TYR A 165 -5.72 17.01 1.43
N GLN A 166 -6.70 16.33 2.03
CA GLN A 166 -6.48 15.25 3.00
C GLN A 166 -5.74 14.07 2.36
N PRO A 167 -5.00 13.26 3.12
CA PRO A 167 -4.51 11.97 2.66
C PRO A 167 -5.57 11.15 1.91
N ILE A 168 -5.23 10.74 0.68
CA ILE A 168 -6.10 10.02 -0.24
C ILE A 168 -5.63 8.58 -0.47
N ASP A 169 -6.52 7.71 -0.94
CA ASP A 169 -6.18 6.43 -1.52
C ASP A 169 -5.53 6.62 -2.90
N ARG A 170 -4.21 6.85 -2.91
CA ARG A 170 -3.46 7.08 -4.15
C ARG A 170 -3.49 5.87 -5.09
N THR A 171 -3.80 4.68 -4.59
CA THR A 171 -3.87 3.46 -5.43
C THR A 171 -5.05 3.48 -6.39
N LYS A 172 -6.10 4.26 -6.10
CA LYS A 172 -7.26 4.44 -6.98
C LYS A 172 -7.00 5.39 -8.15
N LEU A 173 -5.94 6.19 -8.09
CA LEU A 173 -5.59 7.12 -9.16
C LEU A 173 -5.18 6.38 -10.44
N SER A 174 -4.46 5.27 -10.35
CA SER A 174 -4.03 4.49 -11.52
C SER A 174 -4.98 3.35 -11.89
N LYS A 175 -5.65 2.75 -10.91
CA LYS A 175 -6.50 1.56 -11.13
C LYS A 175 -7.88 1.89 -11.70
N ALA A 176 -8.48 2.98 -11.21
CA ALA A 176 -9.84 3.38 -11.56
C ALA A 176 -9.91 4.79 -12.16
N LEU A 177 -8.77 5.48 -12.31
CA LEU A 177 -8.68 6.89 -12.67
C LEU A 177 -9.70 7.73 -11.88
N LEU A 178 -9.81 7.46 -10.58
CA LEU A 178 -10.81 8.13 -9.75
C LEU A 178 -10.36 9.57 -9.50
N ALA A 179 -11.21 10.53 -9.89
CA ALA A 179 -10.91 11.97 -9.85
C ALA A 179 -11.77 12.76 -8.84
N ASP A 180 -12.39 12.06 -7.88
CA ASP A 180 -13.31 12.62 -6.89
C ASP A 180 -12.72 12.50 -5.49
N ILE A 181 -12.38 13.64 -4.89
CA ILE A 181 -11.79 13.69 -3.55
C ILE A 181 -12.68 13.05 -2.49
N SER A 182 -14.01 13.12 -2.62
CA SER A 182 -14.94 12.56 -1.62
C SER A 182 -14.85 11.03 -1.54
N LYS A 183 -14.44 10.38 -2.64
CA LYS A 183 -14.26 8.93 -2.76
C LYS A 183 -12.82 8.47 -2.62
N LEU A 184 -11.87 9.40 -2.72
CA LEU A 184 -10.44 9.18 -2.57
C LEU A 184 -9.98 9.42 -1.14
N ALA A 185 -10.49 10.45 -0.46
CA ALA A 185 -10.09 10.79 0.89
C ALA A 185 -10.34 9.61 1.82
N TRP A 186 -9.29 9.15 2.51
CA TRP A 186 -9.40 8.06 3.46
C TRP A 186 -10.18 8.45 4.70
N ARG A 187 -10.03 9.72 5.09
CA ARG A 187 -10.73 10.35 6.20
C ARG A 187 -11.21 11.72 5.76
N GLN A 188 -12.40 12.10 6.20
CA GLN A 188 -12.98 13.42 5.92
C GLN A 188 -12.34 14.49 6.81
N LYS A 189 -12.55 15.77 6.47
CA LYS A 189 -11.99 16.92 7.20
C LYS A 189 -12.27 16.87 8.71
N ASP A 190 -13.48 16.46 9.09
CA ASP A 190 -13.90 16.42 10.50
C ASP A 190 -13.07 15.46 11.35
N PHE A 191 -12.58 14.36 10.77
CA PHE A 191 -11.68 13.44 11.45
C PHE A 191 -10.43 14.19 11.95
N TYR A 192 -9.75 14.93 11.08
CA TYR A 192 -8.54 15.66 11.45
C TYR A 192 -8.83 16.77 12.46
N LYS A 193 -9.96 17.46 12.31
CA LYS A 193 -10.42 18.47 13.28
C LYS A 193 -10.64 17.86 14.66
N ASP A 194 -11.34 16.73 14.75
CA ASP A 194 -11.62 16.04 16.01
C ASP A 194 -10.34 15.58 16.72
N GLY A 195 -9.30 15.25 15.95
CA GLY A 195 -7.99 14.90 16.47
C GLY A 195 -7.04 16.08 16.69
N SER A 196 -7.46 17.34 16.60
CA SER A 196 -6.56 18.50 16.68
C SER A 196 -5.34 18.36 15.75
N ILE A 197 -5.59 18.04 14.48
CA ILE A 197 -4.57 17.88 13.43
C ILE A 197 -4.75 18.99 12.39
N ASP A 198 -3.71 19.79 12.21
CA ASP A 198 -3.69 20.82 11.17
C ASP A 198 -3.11 20.25 9.88
N ILE A 199 -3.87 20.30 8.78
CA ILE A 199 -3.35 20.02 7.42
C ILE A 199 -3.20 21.37 6.71
N ILE A 200 -1.96 21.75 6.43
CA ILE A 200 -1.59 23.02 5.83
C ILE A 200 -1.17 22.78 4.38
N GLU A 201 -1.79 23.54 3.48
CA GLU A 201 -1.35 23.66 2.09
C GLU A 201 -0.12 24.56 2.02
N ASP A 202 1.06 23.95 1.95
CA ASP A 202 2.33 24.64 1.75
C ASP A 202 3.41 23.64 1.34
N GLU A 203 4.58 24.13 0.95
CA GLU A 203 5.71 23.30 0.55
C GLU A 203 6.92 23.63 1.43
N ALA A 204 7.49 22.60 2.08
CA ALA A 204 8.73 22.77 2.82
C ALA A 204 9.87 23.18 1.87
N GLN A 205 10.62 24.21 2.27
CA GLN A 205 11.72 24.76 1.49
C GLN A 205 13.08 24.46 2.13
N ASN A 206 13.18 24.59 3.45
CA ASN A 206 14.40 24.28 4.19
C ASN A 206 14.07 23.79 5.62
N ILE A 207 15.04 23.12 6.25
CA ILE A 207 14.93 22.64 7.62
C ILE A 207 16.18 23.04 8.40
N ASP A 208 15.98 23.77 9.49
CA ASP A 208 16.98 23.94 10.53
C ASP A 208 16.81 22.84 11.57
N PHE A 209 17.62 21.80 11.47
CA PHE A 209 17.59 20.68 12.40
C PHE A 209 18.07 21.05 13.81
N SER A 210 18.96 22.05 13.92
CA SER A 210 19.52 22.49 15.19
C SER A 210 18.53 23.34 15.98
N GLY A 211 17.91 24.33 15.32
CA GLY A 211 16.83 25.16 15.87
C GLY A 211 15.47 24.46 15.87
N LYS A 212 15.34 23.28 15.26
CA LYS A 212 14.13 22.48 15.12
C LYS A 212 12.98 23.23 14.46
N LYS A 213 13.25 23.81 13.29
CA LYS A 213 12.30 24.58 12.49
C LYS A 213 12.27 24.14 11.04
N VAL A 214 11.10 24.23 10.42
CA VAL A 214 10.90 24.07 8.98
C VAL A 214 10.40 25.38 8.42
N SER A 215 11.08 25.89 7.39
CA SER A 215 10.60 27.01 6.59
C SER A 215 9.90 26.51 5.34
N THR A 216 8.92 27.26 4.89
CA THR A 216 8.05 26.91 3.76
C THR A 216 8.14 27.93 2.65
N LYS A 217 7.68 27.57 1.44
CA LYS A 217 7.68 28.48 0.28
C LYS A 217 6.81 29.73 0.50
N SER A 218 5.80 29.67 1.37
CA SER A 218 5.02 30.87 1.75
C SER A 218 5.78 31.83 2.67
N GLY A 219 6.97 31.46 3.16
CA GLY A 219 7.75 32.22 4.13
C GLY A 219 7.36 31.97 5.59
N LYS A 220 6.44 31.04 5.86
CA LYS A 220 6.08 30.65 7.23
C LYS A 220 7.10 29.68 7.82
N GLU A 221 7.26 29.76 9.14
CA GLU A 221 8.08 28.84 9.92
C GLU A 221 7.23 27.98 10.86
N TYR A 222 7.65 26.73 11.04
CA TYR A 222 6.99 25.76 11.90
C TYR A 222 8.03 25.09 12.80
N GLU A 223 7.84 25.24 14.11
CA GLU A 223 8.66 24.57 15.12
C GLU A 223 8.20 23.15 15.38
N TYR A 224 9.14 22.28 15.75
CA TYR A 224 8.82 20.90 16.11
C TYR A 224 9.61 20.38 17.30
N THR A 225 9.02 19.40 18.00
CA THR A 225 9.73 18.54 18.95
C THR A 225 10.14 17.21 18.32
N LYS A 226 9.31 16.73 17.38
CA LYS A 226 9.54 15.56 16.53
C LYS A 226 9.19 15.93 15.09
N LEU A 227 10.00 15.46 14.15
CA LEU A 227 9.81 15.70 12.72
C LEU A 227 9.68 14.38 11.98
N VAL A 228 8.66 14.27 11.13
CA VAL A 228 8.45 13.11 10.26
C VAL A 228 8.51 13.57 8.81
N LEU A 229 9.52 13.13 8.08
CA LEU A 229 9.70 13.38 6.65
C LEU A 229 8.97 12.28 5.88
N ALA A 230 7.96 12.65 5.09
CA ALA A 230 7.03 11.72 4.45
C ALA A 230 6.60 12.21 3.05
N THR A 231 7.51 12.88 2.32
CA THR A 231 7.21 13.54 1.04
C THR A 231 7.01 12.59 -0.15
N GLY A 232 7.32 11.30 0.02
CA GLY A 232 7.09 10.27 -0.99
C GLY A 232 7.95 10.43 -2.24
N GLY A 233 7.43 10.04 -3.41
CA GLY A 233 8.12 10.14 -4.69
C GLY A 233 7.56 11.21 -5.63
N THR A 234 8.44 11.75 -6.47
CA THR A 234 8.16 12.64 -7.61
C THR A 234 8.34 11.85 -8.91
N PRO A 235 7.31 11.74 -9.78
CA PRO A 235 7.48 11.12 -11.10
C PRO A 235 8.47 11.89 -11.97
N ARG A 236 9.14 11.16 -12.86
CA ARG A 236 10.14 11.74 -13.76
C ARG A 236 9.55 11.92 -15.15
N TRP A 237 9.84 13.07 -15.74
CA TRP A 237 9.75 13.24 -17.19
C TRP A 237 10.88 12.49 -17.88
N LEU A 238 10.62 11.95 -19.05
CA LEU A 238 11.65 11.54 -19.98
C LEU A 238 12.42 12.78 -20.46
N PRO A 239 13.76 12.74 -20.43
CA PRO A 239 14.58 13.87 -20.89
C PRO A 239 14.69 13.89 -22.42
N LEU A 240 13.57 13.72 -23.13
CA LEU A 240 13.47 13.63 -24.58
C LEU A 240 12.63 14.80 -25.12
N GLU A 241 12.90 15.21 -26.37
CA GLU A 241 12.13 16.26 -27.03
C GLU A 241 10.65 15.89 -27.12
N GLY A 242 9.77 16.84 -26.76
CA GLY A 242 8.32 16.65 -26.76
C GLY A 242 7.77 15.83 -25.58
N LEU A 243 8.64 15.29 -24.71
CA LEU A 243 8.28 14.44 -23.56
C LEU A 243 8.82 14.97 -22.22
N LYS A 244 9.40 16.17 -22.22
CA LYS A 244 10.00 16.76 -21.00
C LYS A 244 9.13 17.86 -20.38
N GLY A 245 7.83 17.78 -20.63
CA GLY A 245 6.84 18.81 -20.26
C GLY A 245 6.83 20.02 -21.21
N ASP A 246 7.39 19.87 -22.41
CA ASP A 246 7.45 20.89 -23.47
C ASP A 246 6.28 20.85 -24.45
N LEU A 247 5.51 19.76 -24.49
CA LEU A 247 4.22 19.67 -25.19
C LEU A 247 3.06 19.43 -24.22
N GLY A 248 1.91 20.02 -24.54
CA GLY A 248 0.63 19.71 -23.91
C GLY A 248 0.15 18.30 -24.27
N ASN A 249 -0.82 17.80 -23.49
CA ASN A 249 -1.32 16.43 -23.57
C ASN A 249 -0.27 15.33 -23.29
N VAL A 250 0.85 15.69 -22.67
CA VAL A 250 1.81 14.74 -22.09
C VAL A 250 1.66 14.80 -20.58
N PHE A 251 1.38 13.66 -19.95
CA PHE A 251 0.99 13.59 -18.55
C PHE A 251 1.89 12.65 -17.75
N LEU A 252 2.18 13.08 -16.52
CA LEU A 252 2.61 12.20 -15.44
C LEU A 252 1.39 11.84 -14.59
N LEU A 253 1.52 10.84 -13.71
CA LEU A 253 0.48 10.47 -12.76
C LEU A 253 1.04 10.32 -11.34
N ARG A 254 0.59 11.19 -10.42
CA ARG A 254 0.83 11.03 -8.98
C ARG A 254 -0.29 11.58 -8.11
N THR A 255 -0.89 12.69 -8.52
CA THR A 255 -1.80 13.51 -7.72
C THR A 255 -3.22 13.48 -8.29
N LEU A 256 -4.19 13.96 -7.51
CA LEU A 256 -5.57 14.10 -7.98
C LEU A 256 -5.69 15.02 -9.22
N PRO A 257 -5.05 16.21 -9.25
CA PRO A 257 -5.02 17.05 -10.46
C PRO A 257 -4.51 16.34 -11.71
N ASP A 258 -3.53 15.43 -11.60
CA ASP A 258 -3.03 14.68 -12.75
C ASP A 258 -4.13 13.83 -13.39
N VAL A 259 -4.89 13.08 -12.57
CA VAL A 259 -6.03 12.28 -13.06
C VAL A 259 -7.11 13.17 -13.68
N GLN A 260 -7.43 14.29 -13.06
CA GLN A 260 -8.41 15.24 -13.58
C GLN A 260 -7.99 15.78 -14.95
N ASN A 261 -6.72 16.11 -15.12
CA ASN A 261 -6.16 16.59 -16.38
C ASN A 261 -6.15 15.50 -17.45
N ILE A 262 -5.77 14.27 -17.10
CA ILE A 262 -5.82 13.11 -18.00
C ILE A 262 -7.27 12.89 -18.48
N LEU A 263 -8.24 12.78 -17.56
CA LEU A 263 -9.64 12.54 -17.92
C LEU A 263 -10.23 13.68 -18.76
N LYS A 264 -9.88 14.93 -18.45
CA LYS A 264 -10.31 16.09 -19.25
C LYS A 264 -9.78 16.02 -20.68
N ALA A 265 -8.54 15.58 -20.87
CA ALA A 265 -7.94 15.44 -22.20
C ALA A 265 -8.48 14.22 -22.95
N VAL A 266 -8.84 13.15 -22.24
CA VAL A 266 -9.48 11.95 -22.82
C VAL A 266 -10.88 12.30 -23.36
N GLY A 267 -11.67 13.07 -22.59
CA GLY A 267 -13.06 13.35 -22.94
C GLY A 267 -13.92 12.08 -22.83
N ASP A 268 -14.79 11.84 -23.82
CA ASP A 268 -15.74 10.73 -23.77
C ASP A 268 -15.08 9.36 -24.01
N ASN A 269 -14.29 9.20 -25.09
CA ASN A 269 -13.44 8.04 -25.45
C ASN A 269 -12.89 8.22 -26.89
N GLY A 270 -12.28 7.17 -27.46
CA GLY A 270 -11.85 7.13 -28.86
C GLY A 270 -10.52 7.83 -29.14
N LYS A 271 -9.75 8.15 -28.10
CA LYS A 271 -8.41 8.76 -28.23
C LYS A 271 -7.36 7.73 -28.56
N LYS A 272 -6.34 8.13 -29.33
CA LYS A 272 -5.07 7.40 -29.47
C LYS A 272 -4.17 7.78 -28.31
N ILE A 273 -3.91 6.84 -27.41
CA ILE A 273 -3.15 7.09 -26.18
C ILE A 273 -1.89 6.24 -26.19
N VAL A 274 -0.75 6.89 -26.07
CA VAL A 274 0.53 6.22 -25.89
C VAL A 274 0.92 6.27 -24.42
N VAL A 275 1.16 5.12 -23.80
CA VAL A 275 1.69 5.02 -22.44
C VAL A 275 3.15 4.58 -22.54
N ILE A 276 4.07 5.37 -21.98
CA ILE A 276 5.50 5.04 -21.96
C ILE A 276 5.85 4.45 -20.60
N GLY A 277 6.21 3.16 -20.58
CA GLY A 277 6.55 2.41 -19.38
C GLY A 277 5.63 1.20 -19.17
N SER A 278 6.21 0.01 -19.23
CA SER A 278 5.54 -1.29 -19.07
C SER A 278 5.57 -1.82 -17.62
N SER A 279 5.62 -0.90 -16.65
CA SER A 279 5.61 -1.21 -15.21
C SER A 279 4.22 -0.99 -14.58
N PHE A 280 4.07 -1.15 -13.26
CA PHE A 280 2.76 -1.18 -12.58
C PHE A 280 1.85 -0.01 -12.94
N ILE A 281 2.34 1.24 -12.81
CA ILE A 281 1.49 2.43 -13.05
C ILE A 281 1.09 2.53 -14.52
N GLY A 282 2.04 2.38 -15.45
CA GLY A 282 1.76 2.44 -16.89
C GLY A 282 0.78 1.34 -17.32
N MET A 283 0.96 0.12 -16.81
CA MET A 283 0.06 -1.01 -17.05
C MET A 283 -1.34 -0.77 -16.47
N GLU A 284 -1.47 -0.29 -15.23
CA GLU A 284 -2.76 0.00 -14.60
C GLU A 284 -3.53 1.09 -15.37
N VAL A 285 -2.86 2.19 -15.71
CA VAL A 285 -3.46 3.30 -16.44
C VAL A 285 -3.84 2.89 -17.86
N GLY A 286 -2.94 2.20 -18.57
CA GLY A 286 -3.20 1.71 -19.92
C GLY A 286 -4.38 0.75 -19.96
N ASN A 287 -4.47 -0.18 -19.00
CA ASN A 287 -5.61 -1.08 -18.86
C ASN A 287 -6.91 -0.33 -18.57
N CYS A 288 -6.89 0.67 -17.69
CA CYS A 288 -8.07 1.47 -17.36
C CYS A 288 -8.57 2.25 -18.58
N LEU A 289 -7.67 2.92 -19.31
CA LEU A 289 -8.01 3.72 -20.48
C LEU A 289 -8.48 2.88 -21.67
N ALA A 290 -7.94 1.68 -21.85
CA ALA A 290 -8.43 0.73 -22.85
C ALA A 290 -9.85 0.27 -22.52
N GLY A 291 -10.14 -0.02 -21.24
CA GLY A 291 -11.50 -0.31 -20.75
C GLY A 291 -12.50 0.84 -20.96
N MET A 292 -12.01 2.08 -21.05
CA MET A 292 -12.78 3.26 -21.44
C MET A 292 -12.95 3.40 -22.96
N LYS A 293 -12.62 2.39 -23.77
CA LYS A 293 -12.75 2.36 -25.25
C LYS A 293 -11.85 3.35 -25.99
N ASN A 294 -10.63 3.57 -25.48
CA ASN A 294 -9.58 4.29 -26.20
C ASN A 294 -8.65 3.31 -26.94
N ASP A 295 -7.95 3.79 -27.97
CA ASP A 295 -6.88 3.04 -28.63
C ASP A 295 -5.57 3.24 -27.84
N VAL A 296 -5.21 2.26 -27.01
CA VAL A 296 -4.07 2.38 -26.10
C VAL A 296 -2.90 1.52 -26.57
N THR A 297 -1.72 2.13 -26.69
CA THR A 297 -0.46 1.44 -26.91
C THR A 297 0.50 1.68 -25.74
N ILE A 298 0.96 0.60 -25.09
CA ILE A 298 2.01 0.66 -24.06
C ILE A 298 3.37 0.35 -24.68
N ILE A 299 4.35 1.22 -24.45
CA ILE A 299 5.74 1.06 -24.87
C ILE A 299 6.58 0.57 -23.68
N GLY A 300 7.47 -0.40 -23.91
CA GLY A 300 8.45 -0.88 -22.93
C GLY A 300 9.77 -1.26 -23.59
N MET A 301 10.86 -1.17 -22.83
CA MET A 301 12.21 -1.53 -23.30
C MET A 301 12.51 -3.02 -23.11
N GLU A 302 11.75 -3.66 -22.23
CA GLU A 302 11.82 -5.05 -21.84
C GLU A 302 11.18 -5.97 -22.90
N GLU A 303 11.44 -7.27 -22.85
CA GLU A 303 10.80 -8.24 -23.77
C GLU A 303 9.35 -8.49 -23.39
N VAL A 304 9.04 -8.43 -22.09
CA VAL A 304 7.68 -8.50 -21.55
C VAL A 304 7.47 -7.42 -20.47
N PRO A 305 6.23 -6.98 -20.19
CA PRO A 305 5.96 -6.06 -19.11
C PRO A 305 6.44 -6.59 -17.76
N MET A 306 6.84 -5.70 -16.86
CA MET A 306 7.29 -6.04 -15.50
C MET A 306 8.52 -6.98 -15.43
N GLU A 307 9.23 -7.26 -16.52
CA GLU A 307 10.27 -8.31 -16.58
C GLU A 307 11.29 -8.22 -15.45
N ARG A 308 11.80 -7.02 -15.16
CA ARG A 308 12.79 -6.81 -14.09
C ARG A 308 12.28 -7.20 -12.70
N VAL A 309 10.99 -6.97 -12.44
CA VAL A 309 10.39 -7.16 -11.10
C VAL A 309 9.77 -8.55 -10.97
N MET A 310 9.16 -9.05 -12.04
CA MET A 310 8.28 -10.23 -12.06
C MET A 310 8.85 -11.40 -12.87
N GLY A 311 9.91 -11.17 -13.64
CA GLY A 311 10.47 -12.15 -14.55
C GLY A 311 9.60 -12.39 -15.79
N LYS A 312 10.19 -13.03 -16.81
CA LYS A 312 9.57 -13.21 -18.12
C LYS A 312 8.25 -14.00 -18.06
N LYS A 313 8.22 -15.08 -17.27
CA LYS A 313 7.05 -15.97 -17.15
C LYS A 313 5.80 -15.23 -16.68
N VAL A 314 5.93 -14.45 -15.61
CA VAL A 314 4.80 -13.73 -15.01
C VAL A 314 4.45 -12.48 -15.82
N GLY A 315 5.46 -11.78 -16.35
CA GLY A 315 5.25 -10.62 -17.24
C GLY A 315 4.42 -10.95 -18.48
N ALA A 316 4.66 -12.10 -19.11
CA ALA A 316 3.89 -12.56 -20.27
C ALA A 316 2.40 -12.78 -19.95
N ILE A 317 2.06 -13.21 -18.73
CA ILE A 317 0.67 -13.37 -18.28
C ILE A 317 -0.01 -12.00 -18.22
N PHE A 318 0.64 -11.00 -17.63
CA PHE A 318 0.08 -9.65 -17.54
C PHE A 318 -0.10 -9.03 -18.92
N GLN A 319 0.87 -9.23 -19.82
CA GLN A 319 0.74 -8.81 -21.21
C GLN A 319 -0.52 -9.38 -21.86
N GLY A 320 -0.68 -10.72 -21.84
CA GLY A 320 -1.83 -11.38 -22.45
C GLY A 320 -3.17 -10.98 -21.82
N LEU A 321 -3.21 -10.66 -20.53
CA LEU A 321 -4.43 -10.16 -19.87
C LEU A 321 -4.81 -8.76 -20.35
N LEU A 322 -3.83 -7.86 -20.51
CA LEU A 322 -4.10 -6.51 -20.99
C LEU A 322 -4.40 -6.48 -22.49
N GLU A 323 -3.77 -7.33 -23.29
CA GLU A 323 -4.10 -7.51 -24.71
C GLU A 323 -5.55 -7.95 -24.89
N LYS A 324 -6.05 -8.88 -24.06
CA LYS A 324 -7.47 -9.27 -24.02
C LYS A 324 -8.41 -8.11 -23.67
N ASN A 325 -7.91 -7.11 -22.94
CA ASN A 325 -8.65 -5.89 -22.61
C ASN A 325 -8.49 -4.77 -23.66
N GLY A 326 -7.83 -5.04 -24.79
CA GLY A 326 -7.70 -4.10 -25.90
C GLY A 326 -6.43 -3.25 -25.88
N VAL A 327 -5.50 -3.51 -24.97
CA VAL A 327 -4.18 -2.83 -24.94
C VAL A 327 -3.27 -3.40 -26.03
N LYS A 328 -2.57 -2.53 -26.76
CA LYS A 328 -1.50 -2.90 -27.69
C LYS A 328 -0.14 -2.72 -27.00
N PHE A 329 0.82 -3.58 -27.32
CA PHE A 329 2.17 -3.48 -26.79
C PHE A 329 3.21 -3.20 -27.88
N LYS A 330 4.17 -2.33 -27.55
CA LYS A 330 5.40 -2.09 -28.31
C LYS A 330 6.58 -2.29 -27.35
N LEU A 331 7.01 -3.54 -27.26
CA LEU A 331 8.06 -4.01 -26.35
C LEU A 331 9.40 -4.12 -27.07
N SER A 332 10.48 -4.26 -26.31
CA SER A 332 11.85 -4.16 -26.81
C SER A 332 12.08 -2.88 -27.63
N ALA A 333 11.39 -1.81 -27.25
CA ALA A 333 11.32 -0.57 -28.01
C ALA A 333 11.82 0.61 -27.17
N GLY A 334 12.68 1.43 -27.77
CA GLY A 334 13.14 2.70 -27.20
C GLY A 334 12.38 3.87 -27.80
N VAL A 335 11.91 4.79 -26.96
CA VAL A 335 11.37 6.08 -27.40
C VAL A 335 12.52 7.01 -27.79
N ASP A 336 12.34 7.75 -28.88
CA ASP A 336 13.28 8.76 -29.37
C ASP A 336 12.81 10.17 -29.00
N LYS A 337 11.59 10.54 -29.42
CA LYS A 337 10.98 11.86 -29.18
C LYS A 337 9.46 11.83 -29.36
N ALA A 338 8.79 12.92 -29.03
CA ALA A 338 7.44 13.22 -29.47
C ALA A 338 7.41 14.46 -30.36
N THR A 339 6.49 14.50 -31.32
CA THR A 339 6.31 15.65 -32.22
C THR A 339 4.94 16.29 -32.02
N PRO A 340 4.81 17.60 -32.32
CA PRO A 340 3.56 18.30 -32.20
C PRO A 340 2.44 17.75 -33.10
N SER A 341 1.19 18.01 -32.73
CA SER A 341 0.02 17.77 -33.57
C SER A 341 -0.08 18.80 -34.70
N GLU A 342 -0.51 18.37 -35.88
CA GLU A 342 -0.80 19.27 -37.01
C GLU A 342 -1.96 20.23 -36.70
N ALA A 343 -2.93 19.78 -35.89
CA ALA A 343 -4.09 20.59 -35.52
C ALA A 343 -3.79 21.62 -34.42
N ASP A 344 -2.79 21.34 -33.58
CA ASP A 344 -2.37 22.21 -32.47
C ASP A 344 -0.90 21.92 -32.13
N THR A 345 0.00 22.78 -32.60
CA THR A 345 1.45 22.61 -32.44
C THR A 345 1.93 22.75 -31.00
N SER A 346 1.05 23.13 -30.06
CA SER A 346 1.36 23.15 -28.63
C SER A 346 1.15 21.80 -27.95
N LYS A 347 0.54 20.80 -28.63
CA LYS A 347 0.21 19.49 -28.08
C LYS A 347 0.92 18.37 -28.82
N VAL A 348 1.09 17.23 -28.16
CA VAL A 348 1.57 16.01 -28.81
C VAL A 348 0.65 15.57 -29.95
N GLY A 349 1.25 15.11 -31.04
CA GLY A 349 0.56 14.46 -32.17
C GLY A 349 1.09 13.07 -32.49
N ALA A 350 2.36 12.78 -32.16
CA ALA A 350 2.93 11.45 -32.34
C ALA A 350 4.13 11.19 -31.42
N VAL A 351 4.38 9.91 -31.13
CA VAL A 351 5.59 9.40 -30.46
C VAL A 351 6.43 8.62 -31.48
N HIS A 352 7.71 8.96 -31.57
CA HIS A 352 8.68 8.34 -32.46
C HIS A 352 9.55 7.36 -31.68
N LEU A 353 9.69 6.16 -32.20
CA LEU A 353 10.57 5.12 -31.66
C LEU A 353 11.91 5.13 -32.39
N LYS A 354 12.95 4.63 -31.73
CA LYS A 354 14.32 4.59 -32.27
C LYS A 354 14.49 3.70 -33.51
N ASP A 355 13.54 2.80 -33.75
CA ASP A 355 13.51 1.93 -34.94
C ASP A 355 12.84 2.58 -36.16
N GLY A 356 12.38 3.84 -36.03
CA GLY A 356 11.67 4.58 -37.07
C GLY A 356 10.16 4.41 -37.05
N THR A 357 9.60 3.59 -36.16
CA THR A 357 8.16 3.48 -35.97
C THR A 357 7.59 4.80 -35.43
N VAL A 358 6.47 5.25 -35.99
CA VAL A 358 5.73 6.42 -35.53
C VAL A 358 4.36 5.98 -35.03
N LEU A 359 4.00 6.39 -33.82
CA LEU A 359 2.71 6.14 -33.20
C LEU A 359 1.96 7.46 -33.06
N GLU A 360 0.87 7.64 -33.80
CA GLU A 360 -0.02 8.80 -33.61
C GLU A 360 -0.59 8.79 -32.18
N ALA A 361 -0.61 9.95 -31.55
CA ALA A 361 -1.01 10.10 -30.16
C ALA A 361 -1.76 11.42 -29.94
N ASP A 362 -2.99 11.32 -29.43
CA ASP A 362 -3.75 12.46 -28.90
C ASP A 362 -3.29 12.81 -27.48
N LEU A 363 -2.80 11.81 -26.73
CA LEU A 363 -2.29 11.92 -25.38
C LEU A 363 -1.10 10.98 -25.18
N VAL A 364 -0.16 11.40 -24.34
CA VAL A 364 0.94 10.57 -23.83
C VAL A 364 0.89 10.52 -22.32
N ILE A 365 1.10 9.33 -21.73
CA ILE A 365 1.23 9.15 -20.29
C ILE A 365 2.56 8.49 -19.97
N GLU A 366 3.36 9.11 -19.12
CA GLU A 366 4.68 8.63 -18.73
C GLU A 366 4.65 7.94 -17.36
N GLY A 367 4.95 6.64 -17.37
CA GLY A 367 5.07 5.76 -16.21
C GLY A 367 6.50 5.24 -16.04
N VAL A 368 7.51 6.11 -16.17
CA VAL A 368 8.94 5.74 -16.28
C VAL A 368 9.70 5.74 -14.95
N GLY A 369 8.97 5.74 -13.83
CA GLY A 369 9.52 5.68 -12.47
C GLY A 369 9.50 7.02 -11.73
N VAL A 370 9.94 6.97 -10.48
CA VAL A 370 9.91 8.10 -9.54
C VAL A 370 11.30 8.33 -8.92
N ALA A 371 11.54 9.52 -8.42
CA ALA A 371 12.65 9.83 -7.51
C ALA A 371 12.11 10.13 -6.10
N PRO A 372 12.86 9.86 -5.02
CA PRO A 372 12.57 10.42 -3.70
C PRO A 372 12.33 11.94 -3.77
N ALA A 373 11.25 12.43 -3.17
CA ALA A 373 10.91 13.84 -3.14
C ALA A 373 11.68 14.58 -2.03
N THR A 374 13.01 14.60 -2.14
CA THR A 374 13.96 15.09 -1.12
C THR A 374 14.73 16.33 -1.56
N GLU A 375 14.32 16.98 -2.65
CA GLU A 375 15.01 18.13 -3.25
C GLU A 375 15.26 19.27 -2.25
N TYR A 376 14.32 19.52 -1.33
CA TYR A 376 14.42 20.53 -0.28
C TYR A 376 15.50 20.23 0.79
N LEU A 377 16.11 19.04 0.75
CA LEU A 377 17.19 18.61 1.65
C LEU A 377 18.56 18.59 0.98
N LYS A 378 18.63 18.71 -0.36
CA LYS A 378 19.85 18.39 -1.13
C LYS A 378 21.08 19.21 -0.71
N ASP A 379 20.85 20.47 -0.31
CA ASP A 379 21.89 21.42 0.07
C ASP A 379 22.03 21.54 1.61
N ASN A 380 21.33 20.70 2.38
CA ASN A 380 21.35 20.75 3.84
C ASN A 380 22.56 20.01 4.41
N SER A 381 23.46 20.72 5.07
CA SER A 381 24.72 20.17 5.60
C SER A 381 24.56 19.17 6.74
N SER A 382 23.38 19.09 7.37
CA SER A 382 23.11 18.15 8.47
C SER A 382 22.65 16.77 7.99
N ILE A 383 22.41 16.60 6.69
CA ILE A 383 21.92 15.36 6.09
C ILE A 383 22.83 14.95 4.93
N THR A 384 22.98 13.64 4.74
CA THR A 384 23.56 13.09 3.51
C THR A 384 22.50 12.24 2.82
N LEU A 385 22.09 12.66 1.63
CA LEU A 385 21.22 11.84 0.77
C LEU A 385 22.03 10.70 0.15
N LEU A 386 21.40 9.54 0.00
CA LEU A 386 21.97 8.41 -0.73
C LEU A 386 22.02 8.74 -2.24
N LYS A 387 22.74 7.91 -3.01
CA LYS A 387 22.94 8.11 -4.46
C LYS A 387 21.63 8.28 -5.25
N ASP A 388 20.56 7.64 -4.80
CA ASP A 388 19.24 7.71 -5.44
C ASP A 388 18.37 8.87 -4.91
N GLY A 389 18.89 9.70 -4.01
CA GLY A 389 18.23 10.83 -3.37
C GLY A 389 17.50 10.48 -2.08
N SER A 390 17.51 9.23 -1.61
CA SER A 390 16.78 8.83 -0.41
C SER A 390 17.53 9.13 0.89
N LEU A 391 16.81 9.04 2.02
CA LEU A 391 17.36 9.13 3.36
C LEU A 391 17.61 7.74 3.93
N LYS A 392 18.81 7.52 4.47
CA LYS A 392 19.10 6.32 5.25
C LYS A 392 18.49 6.44 6.64
N THR A 393 17.86 5.38 7.11
CA THR A 393 17.28 5.31 8.47
C THR A 393 17.73 4.05 9.20
N ASP A 394 17.50 4.02 10.52
CA ASP A 394 17.55 2.79 11.30
C ASP A 394 16.24 1.99 11.22
N GLU A 395 16.15 0.89 11.98
CA GLU A 395 14.97 0.01 12.06
C GLU A 395 13.72 0.72 12.61
N SER A 396 13.89 1.82 13.36
CA SER A 396 12.81 2.65 13.89
C SER A 396 12.40 3.76 12.92
N PHE A 397 13.00 3.81 11.73
CA PHE A 397 12.88 4.87 10.73
C PHE A 397 13.47 6.22 11.19
N ALA A 398 14.31 6.24 12.23
CA ALA A 398 15.00 7.45 12.64
C ALA A 398 16.12 7.78 11.65
N VAL A 399 16.27 9.07 11.33
CA VAL A 399 17.34 9.56 10.45
C VAL A 399 18.64 9.58 11.24
N GLU A 400 19.67 8.93 10.69
CA GLU A 400 20.97 8.80 11.35
C GLU A 400 21.57 10.18 11.68
N GLY A 401 22.04 10.37 12.90
CA GLY A 401 22.64 11.62 13.37
C GLY A 401 21.65 12.71 13.80
N LEU A 402 20.33 12.51 13.65
CA LEU A 402 19.33 13.54 13.96
C LEU A 402 18.33 13.06 15.02
N SER A 403 18.38 13.67 16.22
CA SER A 403 17.49 13.30 17.32
C SER A 403 16.04 13.76 17.06
N GLY A 404 15.11 12.80 17.11
CA GLY A 404 13.68 13.05 16.96
C GLY A 404 13.24 13.36 15.53
N VAL A 405 14.07 13.03 14.53
CA VAL A 405 13.75 13.16 13.10
C VAL A 405 13.62 11.77 12.50
N TYR A 406 12.52 11.54 11.79
CA TYR A 406 12.21 10.26 11.16
C TYR A 406 11.95 10.46 9.66
N ALA A 407 12.21 9.44 8.85
CA ALA A 407 11.85 9.43 7.43
C ALA A 407 11.07 8.15 7.09
N ILE A 408 9.92 8.29 6.43
CA ILE A 408 9.02 7.17 6.14
C ILE A 408 8.53 7.17 4.68
N GLY A 409 8.16 5.98 4.20
CA GLY A 409 7.65 5.79 2.84
C GLY A 409 8.73 5.87 1.77
N ASP A 410 8.36 6.32 0.56
CA ASP A 410 9.21 6.22 -0.64
C ASP A 410 10.58 6.93 -0.54
N ILE A 411 10.77 7.83 0.43
CA ILE A 411 12.03 8.54 0.69
C ILE A 411 12.97 7.82 1.65
N ALA A 412 12.53 6.74 2.30
CA ALA A 412 13.28 6.08 3.36
C ALA A 412 13.92 4.79 2.86
N THR A 413 15.24 4.71 3.04
CA THR A 413 16.05 3.50 2.87
C THR A 413 16.35 2.93 4.24
N TYR A 414 15.78 1.77 4.55
CA TYR A 414 15.80 1.17 5.89
C TYR A 414 16.30 -0.28 5.85
N PRO A 415 16.80 -0.83 6.97
CA PRO A 415 17.23 -2.23 7.06
C PRO A 415 16.05 -3.20 6.84
N TYR A 416 16.22 -4.16 5.93
CA TYR A 416 15.20 -5.20 5.68
C TYR A 416 15.64 -6.57 6.20
N HIS A 417 14.85 -7.11 7.12
CA HIS A 417 15.12 -8.37 7.83
C HIS A 417 14.32 -9.57 7.33
N GLY A 418 13.48 -9.38 6.29
CA GLY A 418 12.80 -10.51 5.66
C GLY A 418 13.79 -11.43 4.89
N PRO A 419 13.30 -12.57 4.36
CA PRO A 419 14.14 -13.54 3.66
C PRO A 419 14.97 -12.91 2.54
N GLY A 420 16.27 -13.24 2.51
CA GLY A 420 17.24 -12.67 1.56
C GLY A 420 17.70 -11.24 1.87
N GLY A 421 17.13 -10.58 2.89
CA GLY A 421 17.47 -9.21 3.27
C GLY A 421 18.68 -9.10 4.18
N ASN A 422 18.74 -9.89 5.26
CA ASN A 422 19.84 -9.88 6.24
C ASN A 422 20.22 -8.48 6.75
N GLY A 423 19.25 -7.57 6.90
CA GLY A 423 19.46 -6.19 7.33
C GLY A 423 20.00 -5.26 6.22
N ALA A 424 20.12 -5.74 4.98
CA ALA A 424 20.53 -4.91 3.86
C ALA A 424 19.58 -3.71 3.69
N PRO A 425 20.11 -2.50 3.43
CA PRO A 425 19.30 -1.32 3.25
C PRO A 425 18.50 -1.41 1.96
N VAL A 426 17.19 -1.21 2.06
CA VAL A 426 16.28 -1.17 0.91
C VAL A 426 15.36 0.02 0.97
N ARG A 427 14.99 0.49 -0.22
CA ARG A 427 13.94 1.47 -0.41
C ARG A 427 12.77 0.79 -1.09
N ILE A 428 11.59 0.85 -0.45
CA ILE A 428 10.40 0.17 -0.95
C ILE A 428 9.29 1.21 -1.17
N GLU A 429 8.96 1.41 -2.44
CA GLU A 429 7.97 2.38 -2.90
C GLU A 429 6.57 1.74 -2.93
N HIS A 430 5.98 1.53 -1.75
CA HIS A 430 4.64 0.95 -1.69
C HIS A 430 3.76 1.56 -0.60
N TRP A 431 2.48 1.73 -0.94
CA TRP A 431 1.47 2.37 -0.10
C TRP A 431 1.33 1.74 1.29
N ASN A 432 1.27 0.40 1.35
CA ASN A 432 1.17 -0.36 2.61
C ASN A 432 2.43 -0.21 3.48
N VAL A 433 3.61 -0.26 2.84
CA VAL A 433 4.90 -0.14 3.51
C VAL A 433 5.05 1.24 4.14
N ALA A 434 4.70 2.30 3.39
CA ALA A 434 4.69 3.66 3.91
C ALA A 434 3.77 3.81 5.13
N GLN A 435 2.56 3.24 5.07
CA GLN A 435 1.60 3.31 6.18
C GLN A 435 2.11 2.60 7.44
N ASN A 436 2.68 1.40 7.28
CA ASN A 436 3.27 0.66 8.40
C ASN A 436 4.49 1.38 8.97
N ALA A 437 5.35 1.98 8.14
CA ALA A 437 6.44 2.82 8.60
C ALA A 437 5.95 4.01 9.45
N GLY A 438 4.87 4.68 9.02
CA GLY A 438 4.24 5.74 9.81
C GLY A 438 3.72 5.26 11.17
N ARG A 439 3.08 4.09 11.21
CA ARG A 439 2.60 3.48 12.48
C ARG A 439 3.76 3.06 13.39
N SER A 440 4.86 2.56 12.82
CA SER A 440 6.08 2.25 13.58
C SER A 440 6.66 3.50 14.23
N VAL A 441 6.82 4.60 13.47
CA VAL A 441 7.29 5.88 14.01
C VAL A 441 6.36 6.41 15.09
N ALA A 442 5.04 6.34 14.88
CA ALA A 442 4.08 6.75 15.89
C ALA A 442 4.20 5.94 17.19
N ASN A 443 4.39 4.61 17.09
CA ASN A 443 4.65 3.76 18.25
C ASN A 443 5.95 4.15 18.96
N THR A 444 7.02 4.45 18.23
CA THR A 444 8.29 4.93 18.82
C THR A 444 8.11 6.25 19.55
N ILE A 445 7.31 7.18 19.02
CA ILE A 445 7.02 8.48 19.65
C ILE A 445 6.17 8.29 20.92
N ASN A 446 5.15 7.45 20.86
CA ASN A 446 4.25 7.20 22.00
C ASN A 446 4.89 6.34 23.09
N ASN A 447 5.81 5.45 22.70
CA ASN A 447 6.48 4.51 23.60
C ASN A 447 8.01 4.61 23.38
N PRO A 448 8.67 5.68 23.89
CA PRO A 448 10.11 5.82 23.77
C PRO A 448 10.85 4.60 24.33
N GLY A 449 11.80 4.06 23.57
CA GLY A 449 12.55 2.85 23.93
C GLY A 449 11.86 1.53 23.57
N SER A 450 10.68 1.57 22.94
CA SER A 450 10.06 0.36 22.37
C SER A 450 10.94 -0.23 21.25
N LYS A 451 10.93 -1.56 21.14
CA LYS A 451 11.68 -2.26 20.10
C LYS A 451 10.99 -2.07 18.74
N PRO A 452 11.76 -1.75 17.67
CA PRO A 452 11.25 -1.77 16.31
C PRO A 452 10.63 -3.13 15.98
N LYS A 453 9.58 -3.11 15.15
CA LYS A 453 8.93 -4.31 14.66
C LYS A 453 9.12 -4.39 13.15
N PRO A 454 9.97 -5.31 12.65
CA PRO A 454 10.06 -5.54 11.22
C PRO A 454 8.74 -6.14 10.70
N PHE A 455 8.48 -5.91 9.43
CA PHE A 455 7.33 -6.48 8.74
C PHE A 455 7.73 -6.95 7.34
N ILE A 456 7.03 -7.97 6.85
CA ILE A 456 7.16 -8.40 5.47
C ILE A 456 6.34 -7.42 4.61
N PRO A 457 6.94 -6.75 3.62
CA PRO A 457 6.21 -5.82 2.76
C PRO A 457 5.15 -6.57 1.97
N VAL A 458 3.95 -6.00 1.91
CA VAL A 458 2.82 -6.51 1.15
C VAL A 458 2.41 -5.48 0.10
N PHE A 459 2.07 -5.94 -1.09
CA PHE A 459 1.56 -5.11 -2.17
C PHE A 459 0.38 -5.73 -2.92
N TRP A 460 -0.37 -4.88 -3.63
CA TRP A 460 -1.34 -5.33 -4.63
C TRP A 460 -1.35 -4.44 -5.88
N SER A 461 -1.78 -5.00 -7.01
CA SER A 461 -1.96 -4.29 -8.27
C SER A 461 -3.14 -4.86 -9.07
N ALA A 462 -3.63 -4.10 -10.04
CA ALA A 462 -4.71 -4.51 -10.95
C ALA A 462 -4.20 -4.57 -12.40
N LEU A 463 -3.64 -5.71 -12.81
CA LEU A 463 -3.00 -5.92 -14.11
C LEU A 463 -3.88 -6.83 -14.98
N GLY A 464 -5.09 -6.35 -15.30
CA GLY A 464 -6.16 -7.14 -15.91
C GLY A 464 -6.87 -8.11 -14.94
N SER A 465 -6.17 -8.52 -13.87
CA SER A 465 -6.73 -9.19 -12.69
C SER A 465 -5.98 -8.74 -11.42
N GLN A 466 -6.44 -9.21 -10.26
CA GLN A 466 -5.93 -8.81 -8.96
C GLN A 466 -4.63 -9.56 -8.63
N LEU A 467 -3.50 -8.84 -8.69
CA LEU A 467 -2.20 -9.33 -8.24
C LEU A 467 -2.03 -9.03 -6.75
N ARG A 468 -1.57 -10.03 -6.00
CA ARG A 468 -1.10 -9.92 -4.61
C ARG A 468 0.35 -10.28 -4.53
N TYR A 469 1.11 -9.64 -3.65
CA TYR A 469 2.49 -10.03 -3.41
C TYR A 469 2.97 -9.70 -2.00
N CYS A 470 3.96 -10.47 -1.56
CA CYS A 470 4.72 -10.20 -0.34
C CYS A 470 6.23 -10.44 -0.52
N GLY A 471 7.04 -9.86 0.35
CA GLY A 471 8.49 -10.01 0.36
C GLY A 471 9.22 -9.00 -0.52
N ASN A 472 10.49 -9.22 -0.83
CA ASN A 472 11.28 -8.24 -1.58
C ASN A 472 12.37 -8.92 -2.39
N THR A 473 12.33 -8.76 -3.72
CA THR A 473 13.35 -9.27 -4.63
C THR A 473 14.57 -8.36 -4.77
N MET A 474 14.51 -7.11 -4.29
CA MET A 474 15.57 -6.12 -4.49
C MET A 474 16.68 -6.18 -3.44
N ALA A 475 16.38 -6.68 -2.23
CA ALA A 475 17.33 -6.74 -1.11
C ALA A 475 18.50 -7.69 -1.40
N GLY A 476 18.18 -8.92 -1.85
CA GLY A 476 19.15 -9.98 -2.11
C GLY A 476 19.12 -10.53 -3.55
N GLY A 477 18.25 -9.98 -4.41
CA GLY A 477 17.99 -10.54 -5.74
C GLY A 477 17.17 -11.83 -5.70
N TYR A 478 16.92 -12.38 -6.88
CA TYR A 478 16.42 -13.74 -7.09
C TYR A 478 17.12 -14.33 -8.33
N ASP A 479 17.16 -15.65 -8.44
CA ASP A 479 17.76 -16.37 -9.59
C ASP A 479 16.83 -17.40 -10.24
N ASP A 480 15.67 -17.68 -9.63
CA ASP A 480 14.64 -18.52 -10.24
C ASP A 480 13.23 -18.14 -9.77
N VAL A 481 12.22 -18.63 -10.49
CA VAL A 481 10.80 -18.50 -10.17
C VAL A 481 10.11 -19.86 -10.29
N VAL A 482 9.69 -20.40 -9.15
CA VAL A 482 8.85 -21.60 -9.09
C VAL A 482 7.41 -21.15 -9.21
N VAL A 483 6.67 -21.70 -10.18
CA VAL A 483 5.27 -21.33 -10.41
C VAL A 483 4.38 -22.56 -10.23
N GLN A 484 3.33 -22.41 -9.43
CA GLN A 484 2.28 -23.40 -9.21
C GLN A 484 0.93 -22.84 -9.68
N GLY A 485 0.10 -23.66 -10.32
CA GLY A 485 -1.22 -23.27 -10.84
C GLY A 485 -1.28 -23.18 -12.37
N GLU A 486 -2.29 -22.49 -12.88
CA GLU A 486 -2.54 -22.33 -14.33
C GLU A 486 -2.11 -20.93 -14.78
N LEU A 487 -1.31 -20.85 -15.86
CA LEU A 487 -0.88 -19.57 -16.43
C LEU A 487 -1.85 -19.06 -17.50
N GLU A 488 -2.48 -19.96 -18.25
CA GLU A 488 -3.45 -19.63 -19.31
C GLU A 488 -4.79 -19.11 -18.75
N LYS A 489 -5.19 -19.62 -17.58
CA LYS A 489 -6.26 -19.07 -16.73
C LYS A 489 -5.57 -18.54 -15.49
N PRO A 490 -5.40 -17.23 -15.29
CA PRO A 490 -4.40 -16.66 -14.38
C PRO A 490 -4.75 -16.91 -12.90
N SER A 491 -4.57 -18.14 -12.46
CA SER A 491 -4.77 -18.65 -11.11
C SER A 491 -3.50 -19.37 -10.71
N PHE A 492 -2.54 -18.58 -10.23
CA PHE A 492 -1.18 -19.03 -9.99
C PHE A 492 -0.60 -18.43 -8.71
N VAL A 493 0.46 -19.08 -8.23
CA VAL A 493 1.38 -18.57 -7.23
C VAL A 493 2.78 -18.69 -7.80
N ALA A 494 3.52 -17.60 -7.81
CA ALA A 494 4.90 -17.52 -8.26
C ALA A 494 5.80 -17.19 -7.07
N TYR A 495 6.71 -18.11 -6.76
CA TYR A 495 7.68 -18.01 -5.67
C TYR A 495 9.03 -17.60 -6.26
N TYR A 496 9.49 -16.40 -5.91
CA TYR A 496 10.79 -15.88 -6.32
C TYR A 496 11.85 -16.38 -5.36
N THR A 497 12.87 -17.07 -5.87
CA THR A 497 13.87 -17.74 -5.04
C THR A 497 15.27 -17.22 -5.31
N LYS A 498 16.08 -17.14 -4.25
CA LYS A 498 17.52 -16.95 -4.30
C LYS A 498 18.19 -18.21 -3.74
N GLY A 499 18.68 -19.08 -4.62
CA GLY A 499 19.02 -20.45 -4.22
C GLY A 499 17.78 -21.16 -3.66
N GLU A 500 17.88 -21.69 -2.43
CA GLU A 500 16.75 -22.37 -1.77
C GLU A 500 15.76 -21.43 -1.06
N THR A 501 16.12 -20.16 -0.87
CA THR A 501 15.31 -19.23 -0.08
C THR A 501 14.28 -18.54 -0.95
N VAL A 502 13.00 -18.61 -0.56
CA VAL A 502 11.95 -17.79 -1.16
C VAL A 502 12.03 -16.36 -0.60
N VAL A 503 12.33 -15.39 -1.47
CA VAL A 503 12.51 -13.96 -1.10
C VAL A 503 11.25 -13.14 -1.33
N ALA A 504 10.38 -13.60 -2.22
CA ALA A 504 9.09 -12.98 -2.49
C ALA A 504 8.08 -13.97 -3.08
N VAL A 505 6.80 -13.62 -3.00
CA VAL A 505 5.70 -14.39 -3.59
C VAL A 505 4.75 -13.44 -4.30
N ALA A 506 4.39 -13.76 -5.54
CA ALA A 506 3.24 -13.19 -6.25
C ALA A 506 2.12 -14.22 -6.34
N SER A 507 0.87 -13.80 -6.24
CA SER A 507 -0.27 -14.67 -6.49
C SER A 507 -1.41 -13.92 -7.17
N MET A 508 -2.20 -14.66 -7.94
CA MET A 508 -3.39 -14.15 -8.62
C MET A 508 -4.47 -15.23 -8.53
N MET A 509 -5.69 -14.84 -8.13
CA MET A 509 -6.82 -15.77 -7.93
C MET A 509 -6.50 -16.99 -7.04
N LYS A 510 -5.61 -16.80 -6.06
CA LYS A 510 -5.11 -17.81 -5.12
C LYS A 510 -5.05 -17.23 -3.71
N ASP A 511 -6.06 -16.48 -3.30
CA ASP A 511 -6.12 -16.00 -1.91
C ASP A 511 -6.39 -17.21 -0.97
N PRO A 512 -5.73 -17.32 0.20
CA PRO A 512 -4.87 -16.33 0.85
C PRO A 512 -3.35 -16.62 0.73
N TYR A 513 -2.87 -17.23 -0.36
CA TYR A 513 -1.46 -17.68 -0.46
C TYR A 513 -0.44 -16.57 -0.16
N MET A 514 -0.69 -15.34 -0.62
CA MET A 514 0.19 -14.22 -0.33
C MET A 514 0.32 -13.93 1.17
N THR A 515 -0.80 -13.87 1.90
CA THR A 515 -0.73 -13.54 3.33
C THR A 515 -0.25 -14.73 4.16
N GLN A 516 -0.53 -15.96 3.74
CA GLN A 516 0.08 -17.15 4.34
C GLN A 516 1.60 -17.13 4.16
N ALA A 517 2.08 -16.83 2.95
CA ALA A 517 3.51 -16.70 2.67
C ALA A 517 4.14 -15.59 3.52
N ALA A 518 3.50 -14.42 3.65
CA ALA A 518 3.99 -13.35 4.50
C ALA A 518 4.14 -13.80 5.97
N GLU A 519 3.16 -14.49 6.54
CA GLU A 519 3.25 -15.00 7.92
C GLU A 519 4.31 -16.11 8.08
N LEU A 520 4.50 -16.97 7.07
CA LEU A 520 5.57 -17.97 7.06
C LEU A 520 6.96 -17.32 6.98
N MET A 521 7.12 -16.30 6.14
CA MET A 521 8.36 -15.52 6.02
C MET A 521 8.72 -14.83 7.34
N ARG A 522 7.74 -14.20 8.02
CA ARG A 522 7.92 -13.59 9.36
C ARG A 522 8.45 -14.55 10.42
N ARG A 523 8.23 -15.85 10.24
CA ARG A 523 8.54 -16.90 11.22
C ARG A 523 9.71 -17.79 10.78
N ASN A 524 10.34 -17.45 9.66
CA ASN A 524 11.37 -18.28 9.03
C ASN A 524 10.90 -19.75 8.84
N LYS A 525 9.68 -19.90 8.31
CA LYS A 525 9.01 -21.19 8.04
C LYS A 525 8.54 -21.35 6.60
N MET A 526 8.94 -20.44 5.72
CA MET A 526 8.65 -20.57 4.31
C MET A 526 9.35 -21.83 3.75
N PRO A 527 8.64 -22.72 3.02
CA PRO A 527 9.27 -23.87 2.38
C PRO A 527 10.38 -23.45 1.42
N SER A 528 11.41 -24.28 1.33
CA SER A 528 12.49 -24.13 0.38
C SER A 528 12.02 -24.28 -1.06
N LYS A 529 12.82 -23.77 -2.00
CA LYS A 529 12.61 -23.99 -3.44
C LYS A 529 12.40 -25.47 -3.77
N SER A 530 13.27 -26.36 -3.26
CA SER A 530 13.20 -27.79 -3.52
C SER A 530 11.91 -28.44 -3.00
N GLU A 531 11.38 -27.98 -1.87
CA GLU A 531 10.10 -28.45 -1.32
C GLU A 531 8.91 -27.98 -2.19
N LEU A 532 8.92 -26.71 -2.62
CA LEU A 532 7.88 -26.17 -3.50
C LEU A 532 7.85 -26.86 -4.86
N GLN A 533 9.02 -27.22 -5.41
CA GLN A 533 9.12 -28.00 -6.65
C GLN A 533 8.57 -29.43 -6.50
N LYS A 534 8.59 -29.99 -5.29
CA LYS A 534 7.94 -31.27 -4.96
C LYS A 534 6.44 -31.15 -4.71
N GLY A 535 5.87 -29.94 -4.81
CA GLY A 535 4.44 -29.70 -4.70
C GLY A 535 3.94 -29.44 -3.28
N VAL A 536 4.81 -29.05 -2.34
CA VAL A 536 4.35 -28.60 -1.02
C VAL A 536 3.40 -27.41 -1.18
N ASP A 537 2.20 -27.52 -0.59
CA ASP A 537 1.27 -26.42 -0.48
C ASP A 537 1.54 -25.64 0.82
N ILE A 538 1.84 -24.34 0.68
CA ILE A 538 2.11 -23.47 1.82
C ILE A 538 0.90 -23.28 2.76
N LEU A 539 -0.32 -23.54 2.27
CA LEU A 539 -1.52 -23.48 3.10
C LEU A 539 -1.59 -24.64 4.10
N GLU A 540 -0.87 -25.74 3.86
CA GLU A 540 -0.79 -26.89 4.76
C GLU A 540 0.35 -26.74 5.79
N VAL A 541 1.22 -25.74 5.63
CA VAL A 541 2.34 -25.48 6.54
C VAL A 541 1.86 -24.75 7.79
N SER A 542 2.08 -25.36 8.96
CA SER A 542 1.71 -24.78 10.25
C SER A 542 2.48 -23.49 10.56
N LEU A 543 1.78 -22.47 11.07
CA LEU A 543 2.39 -21.24 11.58
C LEU A 543 2.77 -21.41 13.06
N PRO A 544 4.05 -21.29 13.45
CA PRO A 544 4.42 -21.24 14.88
C PRO A 544 4.03 -19.89 15.51
N SER A 545 3.95 -19.84 16.84
CA SER A 545 3.66 -18.58 17.56
C SER A 545 4.82 -17.57 17.55
N GLU A 546 6.06 -18.04 17.40
CA GLU A 546 7.27 -17.22 17.50
C GLU A 546 7.60 -16.53 16.16
N VAL A 547 7.69 -15.21 16.17
CA VAL A 547 8.21 -14.37 15.06
C VAL A 547 9.75 -14.32 15.13
N LYS A 548 10.43 -14.44 13.99
CA LYS A 548 11.90 -14.62 13.91
C LYS A 548 12.64 -13.63 13.02
N ILE A 549 11.93 -12.68 12.43
CA ILE A 549 12.52 -11.63 11.59
C ILE A 549 12.71 -10.33 12.36
#